data_AF-A0A8R2B4J1-F1
#
_entry.id   AF-A0A8R2B4J1-F1
#
_cell.length_a   1.000
_cell.length_b   1.000
_cell.length_c   1.000
_cell.angle_alpha   90.00
_cell.angle_beta   90.00
_cell.angle_gamma   90.00
#
_symmetry.space_group_name_H-M   'P 1'
#
loop_
_entity.id
_entity.type
_entity.pdbx_description
1 polymer ?
#
loop_
_entity_poly.entity_id
_entity_poly.type
_entity_poly.pdbx_seq_one_letter_code
_entity_poly.pdbx_strand_id
1 'polypeptide(L)'
;MVLDAEALKMLSELKRKRGVVKAALTRTLKFIGNFDARVEALSLLEFRQEELPQINRKFDVVQVEIELLNTDEALEEEREREEFESNYFAARSQIQEIINKNKRRNASGDEASLDSSATYPRARLAPIELPKFNGNIQEWEAFFDSFKVMVHDQDYPPAHKFHYLRSTLSGQALDLVKPLPMTDANYGLAIQKLQQRYDNKGLVIQTHIRAIMNSPRIQSASAQELSKLQSHITAHLAALDSRGIENAY
;
A
#
# COMPACT_ATOMS: atom_id res chain seq x y z
N MET A 1 5.48 -7.39 -48.68
CA MET A 1 4.98 -8.78 -48.83
C MET A 1 3.60 -8.76 -48.20
N VAL A 2 2.51 -9.05 -48.93
CA VAL A 2 1.15 -8.86 -48.37
C VAL A 2 0.96 -9.82 -47.20
N LEU A 3 0.77 -9.28 -45.99
CA LEU A 3 0.48 -10.05 -44.78
C LEU A 3 -0.78 -10.89 -45.03
N ASP A 4 -0.75 -12.16 -44.61
CA ASP A 4 -1.95 -13.00 -44.67
C ASP A 4 -3.03 -12.48 -43.70
N ALA A 5 -4.27 -12.94 -43.87
CA ALA A 5 -5.41 -12.47 -43.08
C ALA A 5 -5.27 -12.76 -41.57
N GLU A 6 -4.47 -13.77 -41.20
CA GLU A 6 -4.21 -14.15 -39.81
C GLU A 6 -3.17 -13.22 -39.17
N ALA A 7 -2.11 -12.88 -39.91
CA ALA A 7 -1.10 -11.90 -39.51
C ALA A 7 -1.67 -10.49 -39.34
N LEU A 8 -2.58 -10.06 -40.23
CA LEU A 8 -3.28 -8.77 -40.10
C LEU A 8 -4.15 -8.72 -38.83
N LYS A 9 -4.85 -9.82 -38.52
CA LYS A 9 -5.64 -9.92 -37.28
C LYS A 9 -4.75 -9.88 -36.04
N MET A 10 -3.65 -10.63 -36.04
CA MET A 10 -2.68 -10.65 -34.95
C MET A 10 -2.08 -9.26 -34.72
N LEU A 11 -1.69 -8.56 -35.78
CA LEU A 11 -1.15 -7.20 -35.70
C LEU A 11 -2.15 -6.22 -35.09
N SER A 12 -3.44 -6.31 -35.47
CA SER A 12 -4.50 -5.48 -34.88
C SER A 12 -4.66 -5.74 -33.37
N GLU A 13 -4.64 -6.99 -32.95
CA GLU A 13 -4.72 -7.36 -31.53
C GLU A 13 -3.51 -6.84 -30.74
N LEU A 14 -2.31 -6.91 -31.32
CA LEU A 14 -1.08 -6.39 -30.71
C LEU A 14 -1.10 -4.86 -30.59
N LYS A 15 -1.50 -4.13 -31.65
CA LYS A 15 -1.65 -2.66 -31.60
C LYS A 15 -2.65 -2.25 -30.51
N ARG A 16 -3.74 -3.01 -30.31
CA ARG A 16 -4.67 -2.80 -29.19
C ARG A 16 -4.02 -3.06 -27.83
N LYS A 17 -3.27 -4.15 -27.66
CA LYS A 17 -2.51 -4.44 -26.42
C LYS A 17 -1.51 -3.32 -26.11
N ARG A 18 -0.78 -2.83 -27.11
CA ARG A 18 0.14 -1.69 -26.97
C ARG A 18 -0.59 -0.46 -26.43
N GLY A 19 -1.74 -0.13 -27.00
CA GLY A 19 -2.58 0.98 -26.52
C GLY A 19 -2.95 0.87 -25.03
N VAL A 20 -3.28 -0.34 -24.55
CA VAL A 20 -3.58 -0.58 -23.13
C VAL A 20 -2.36 -0.33 -22.24
N VAL A 21 -1.17 -0.76 -22.69
CA VAL A 21 0.09 -0.55 -21.95
C VAL A 21 0.49 0.93 -21.96
N LYS A 22 0.42 1.63 -23.11
CA LYS A 22 0.63 3.08 -23.21
C LYS A 22 -0.31 3.82 -22.25
N ALA A 23 -1.59 3.46 -22.21
CA ALA A 23 -2.56 4.08 -21.30
C ALA A 23 -2.21 3.87 -19.82
N ALA A 24 -1.58 2.75 -19.44
CA ALA A 24 -1.09 2.54 -18.07
C ALA A 24 0.03 3.53 -17.72
N LEU A 25 0.99 3.74 -18.62
CA LEU A 25 2.04 4.75 -18.44
C LEU A 25 1.46 6.17 -18.37
N THR A 26 0.49 6.51 -19.24
CA THR A 26 -0.19 7.81 -19.21
C THR A 26 -0.90 8.07 -17.88
N ARG A 27 -1.57 7.06 -17.31
CA ARG A 27 -2.19 7.19 -15.98
C ARG A 27 -1.15 7.47 -14.88
N THR A 28 0.01 6.82 -14.96
CA THR A 28 1.13 7.08 -14.04
C THR A 28 1.66 8.51 -14.19
N LEU A 29 1.88 8.98 -15.42
CA LEU A 29 2.30 10.37 -15.69
C LEU A 29 1.29 11.39 -15.17
N LYS A 30 -0.01 11.16 -15.40
CA LYS A 30 -1.08 12.03 -14.89
C LYS A 30 -1.09 12.07 -13.36
N PHE A 31 -0.86 10.93 -12.71
CA PHE A 31 -0.75 10.87 -11.25
C PHE A 31 0.44 11.71 -10.77
N ILE A 32 1.62 11.53 -11.36
CA ILE A 32 2.83 12.27 -10.98
C ILE A 32 2.62 13.78 -11.16
N GLY A 33 2.02 14.21 -12.28
CA GLY A 33 1.77 15.62 -12.56
C GLY A 33 0.79 16.31 -11.59
N ASN A 34 -0.10 15.52 -10.97
CA ASN A 34 -1.07 16.03 -10.00
C ASN A 34 -0.66 15.79 -8.54
N PHE A 35 0.48 15.13 -8.30
CA PHE A 35 0.90 14.71 -6.97
C PHE A 35 1.33 15.90 -6.11
N ASP A 36 0.70 16.08 -4.94
CA ASP A 36 1.12 17.08 -3.96
C ASP A 36 1.83 16.42 -2.77
N ALA A 37 3.15 16.51 -2.77
CA ALA A 37 4.02 16.00 -1.70
C ALA A 37 3.83 16.68 -0.33
N ARG A 38 2.96 17.70 -0.22
CA ARG A 38 2.57 18.34 1.05
C ARG A 38 1.37 17.65 1.69
N VAL A 39 0.55 16.94 0.92
CA VAL A 39 -0.72 16.35 1.36
C VAL A 39 -0.67 14.83 1.22
N GLU A 40 -0.07 14.34 0.13
CA GLU A 40 0.03 12.92 -0.18
C GLU A 40 1.34 12.31 0.32
N ALA A 41 1.28 11.04 0.73
CA ALA A 41 2.44 10.30 1.20
C ALA A 41 3.41 9.96 0.05
N LEU A 42 4.71 10.21 0.23
CA LEU A 42 5.75 9.91 -0.77
C LEU A 42 5.80 8.44 -1.19
N SER A 43 5.40 7.53 -0.30
CA SER A 43 5.35 6.10 -0.58
C SER A 43 4.48 5.77 -1.81
N LEU A 44 3.46 6.58 -2.12
CA LEU A 44 2.66 6.45 -3.34
C LEU A 44 3.46 6.57 -4.64
N LEU A 45 4.49 7.43 -4.64
CA LEU A 45 5.40 7.57 -5.77
C LEU A 45 6.41 6.42 -5.80
N GLU A 46 6.91 5.99 -4.64
CA GLU A 46 7.82 4.83 -4.54
C GLU A 46 7.15 3.56 -5.07
N PHE A 47 5.90 3.29 -4.70
CA PHE A 47 5.16 2.12 -5.24
C PHE A 47 4.97 2.20 -6.75
N ARG A 48 4.69 3.39 -7.29
CA ARG A 48 4.58 3.56 -8.75
C ARG A 48 5.93 3.38 -9.44
N GLN A 49 7.01 3.79 -8.79
CA GLN A 49 8.37 3.57 -9.27
C GLN A 49 8.68 2.08 -9.42
N GLU A 50 8.18 1.23 -8.51
CA GLU A 50 8.31 -0.24 -8.58
C GLU A 50 7.47 -0.88 -9.69
N GLU A 51 6.33 -0.28 -10.05
CA GLU A 51 5.44 -0.79 -11.11
C GLU A 51 5.90 -0.40 -12.53
N LEU A 52 6.60 0.73 -12.68
CA LEU A 52 7.10 1.23 -13.97
C LEU A 52 7.91 0.18 -14.76
N PRO A 53 8.87 -0.57 -14.18
CA PRO A 53 9.58 -1.64 -14.89
C PRO A 53 8.66 -2.73 -15.46
N GLN A 54 7.55 -3.05 -14.80
CA GLN A 54 6.59 -4.03 -15.30
C GLN A 54 5.83 -3.50 -16.52
N ILE A 55 5.46 -2.21 -16.50
CA ILE A 55 4.85 -1.52 -17.65
C ILE A 55 5.82 -1.51 -18.83
N ASN A 56 7.10 -1.20 -18.60
CA ASN A 56 8.13 -1.20 -19.65
C ASN A 56 8.31 -2.58 -20.29
N ARG A 57 8.42 -3.64 -19.47
CA ARG A 57 8.55 -5.02 -19.97
C ARG A 57 7.35 -5.45 -20.80
N LYS A 58 6.12 -5.10 -20.38
CA LYS A 58 4.90 -5.43 -21.14
C LYS A 58 4.86 -4.70 -22.48
N PHE A 59 5.32 -3.45 -22.52
CA PHE A 59 5.42 -2.69 -23.77
C PHE A 59 6.44 -3.34 -24.69
N ASP A 60 7.65 -3.61 -24.20
CA ASP A 60 8.74 -4.17 -25.00
C ASP A 60 8.37 -5.50 -25.67
N VAL A 61 7.75 -6.42 -24.92
CA VAL A 61 7.25 -7.69 -25.47
C VAL A 61 6.27 -7.47 -26.62
N VAL A 62 5.29 -6.57 -26.43
CA VAL A 62 4.28 -6.30 -27.46
C VAL A 62 4.88 -5.54 -28.65
N GLN A 63 5.78 -4.59 -28.40
CA GLN A 63 6.36 -3.74 -29.42
C GLN A 63 7.33 -4.52 -30.32
N VAL A 64 8.13 -5.44 -29.75
CA VAL A 64 8.98 -6.35 -30.54
C VAL A 64 8.14 -7.24 -31.46
N GLU A 65 7.03 -7.80 -30.97
CA GLU A 65 6.13 -8.60 -31.82
C GLU A 65 5.53 -7.77 -32.96
N ILE A 66 5.19 -6.49 -32.72
CA ILE A 66 4.69 -5.58 -33.75
C ILE A 66 5.78 -5.26 -34.78
N GLU A 67 7.00 -4.95 -34.35
CA GLU A 67 8.12 -4.62 -35.24
C GLU A 67 8.50 -5.81 -36.16
N LEU A 68 8.36 -7.04 -35.66
CA LEU A 68 8.58 -8.25 -36.45
C LEU A 68 7.48 -8.50 -37.50
N LEU A 69 6.23 -8.12 -37.20
CA LEU A 69 5.08 -8.35 -38.09
C LEU A 69 4.79 -7.17 -39.03
N ASN A 70 5.12 -5.93 -38.63
CA ASN A 70 4.79 -4.70 -39.33
C ASN A 70 6.04 -4.06 -39.98
N THR A 71 6.82 -4.86 -40.69
CA THR A 71 8.10 -4.43 -41.30
C THR A 71 7.93 -3.30 -42.30
N ASP A 72 6.76 -3.20 -42.93
CA ASP A 72 6.46 -2.17 -43.94
C ASP A 72 6.29 -0.77 -43.31
N GLU A 73 6.01 -0.67 -41.99
CA GLU A 73 5.86 0.59 -41.24
C GLU A 73 6.98 0.77 -40.19
N ALA A 74 8.17 0.19 -40.40
CA ALA A 74 9.25 0.13 -39.39
C ALA A 74 9.63 1.50 -38.77
N LEU A 75 9.60 2.59 -39.55
CA LEU A 75 9.91 3.93 -39.03
C LEU A 75 8.85 4.46 -38.06
N GLU A 76 7.57 4.14 -38.27
CA GLU A 76 6.50 4.54 -37.36
C GLU A 76 6.54 3.71 -36.09
N GLU A 77 6.90 2.43 -36.19
CA GLU A 77 7.06 1.56 -35.03
C GLU A 77 8.28 1.97 -34.17
N GLU A 78 9.38 2.40 -34.80
CA GLU A 78 10.54 2.97 -34.08
C GLU A 78 10.15 4.25 -33.32
N ARG A 79 9.40 5.16 -33.96
CA ARG A 79 8.90 6.38 -33.30
C ARG A 79 7.99 6.09 -32.11
N GLU A 80 7.13 5.09 -32.23
CA GLU A 80 6.27 4.64 -31.13
C GLU A 80 7.10 4.15 -29.93
N ARG A 81 8.21 3.45 -30.18
CA ARG A 81 9.16 3.03 -29.15
C ARG A 81 9.86 4.23 -28.51
N GLU A 82 10.44 5.13 -29.30
CA GLU A 82 11.10 6.34 -28.81
C GLU A 82 10.16 7.19 -27.93
N GLU A 83 8.92 7.40 -28.37
CA GLU A 83 7.92 8.16 -27.61
C GLU A 83 7.61 7.49 -26.27
N PHE A 84 7.44 6.16 -26.26
CA PHE A 84 7.15 5.42 -25.04
C PHE A 84 8.34 5.46 -24.06
N GLU A 85 9.56 5.24 -24.54
CA GLU A 85 10.77 5.28 -23.71
C GLU A 85 11.01 6.66 -23.11
N SER A 86 10.85 7.72 -23.91
CA SER A 86 10.93 9.10 -23.44
C SER A 86 9.96 9.36 -22.29
N ASN A 87 8.69 8.97 -22.46
CA ASN A 87 7.66 9.09 -21.43
C ASN A 87 7.97 8.24 -20.18
N TYR A 88 8.51 7.04 -20.36
CA TYR A 88 8.89 6.14 -19.27
C TYR A 88 10.01 6.75 -18.42
N PHE A 89 11.08 7.25 -19.05
CA PHE A 89 12.19 7.87 -18.34
C PHE A 89 11.79 9.22 -17.74
N ALA A 90 10.92 9.99 -18.40
CA ALA A 90 10.35 11.21 -17.82
C ALA A 90 9.59 10.92 -16.52
N ALA A 91 8.73 9.88 -16.52
CA ALA A 91 8.01 9.46 -15.31
C ALA A 91 8.97 9.09 -14.17
N ARG A 92 10.01 8.29 -14.46
CA ARG A 92 11.01 7.89 -13.46
C ARG A 92 11.79 9.09 -12.92
N SER A 93 12.19 10.00 -13.80
CA SER A 93 12.94 11.21 -13.44
C SER A 93 12.12 12.11 -12.52
N GLN A 94 10.87 12.40 -12.88
CA GLN A 94 9.97 13.24 -12.08
C GLN A 94 9.71 12.66 -10.69
N ILE A 95 9.45 11.34 -10.59
CA ILE A 95 9.32 10.65 -9.30
C ILE A 95 10.57 10.85 -8.45
N GLN A 96 11.75 10.60 -9.03
CA GLN A 96 13.01 10.70 -8.29
C GLN A 96 13.28 12.13 -7.83
N GLU A 97 12.96 13.13 -8.66
CA GLU A 97 13.12 14.54 -8.32
C GLU A 97 12.21 14.96 -7.16
N ILE A 98 10.95 14.53 -7.16
CA ILE A 98 9.99 14.81 -6.08
C ILE A 98 10.48 14.17 -4.77
N ILE A 99 10.88 12.90 -4.81
CA ILE A 99 11.39 12.18 -3.64
C ILE A 99 12.64 12.87 -3.08
N ASN A 100 13.61 13.23 -3.93
CA ASN A 100 14.85 13.88 -3.52
C ASN A 100 14.60 15.28 -2.93
N LYS A 101 13.71 16.07 -3.54
CA LYS A 101 13.32 17.39 -3.02
C LYS A 101 12.70 17.28 -1.62
N ASN A 102 11.88 16.27 -1.38
CA ASN A 102 11.23 16.09 -0.08
C ASN A 102 12.22 15.59 0.98
N LYS A 103 13.12 14.65 0.65
CA LYS A 103 14.21 14.23 1.53
C LYS A 103 15.11 15.38 1.97
N ARG A 104 15.46 16.29 1.04
CA ARG A 104 16.23 17.50 1.35
C ARG A 104 15.47 18.45 2.29
N ARG A 105 14.17 18.65 2.08
CA ARG A 105 13.33 19.48 2.97
C ARG A 105 13.29 18.95 4.41
N ASN A 106 13.28 17.63 4.59
CA ASN A 106 13.26 17.02 5.93
C ASN A 106 14.65 17.04 6.60
N ALA A 107 15.74 17.04 5.82
CA ALA A 107 17.11 17.13 6.34
C ALA A 107 17.53 18.57 6.73
N SER A 108 16.90 19.59 6.15
CA SER A 108 17.18 21.01 6.45
C SER A 108 16.32 21.60 7.57
N GLY A 109 15.63 20.77 8.36
CA GLY A 109 14.74 21.20 9.45
C GLY A 109 15.42 21.53 10.78
N ASP A 110 16.74 21.32 10.91
CA ASP A 110 17.43 21.40 12.20
C ASP A 110 18.37 22.60 12.40
N GLU A 111 18.56 23.54 11.46
CA GLU A 111 19.31 24.77 11.75
C GLU A 111 18.74 26.05 11.12
N ALA A 112 18.28 26.93 12.01
CA ALA A 112 18.10 28.40 11.92
C ALA A 112 17.28 28.96 10.73
N SER A 113 16.27 29.81 10.94
CA SER A 113 16.44 31.11 11.59
C SER A 113 15.09 31.84 11.74
N LEU A 114 15.08 32.71 12.76
CA LEU A 114 14.05 33.67 13.10
C LEU A 114 13.79 34.65 11.94
N ASP A 115 12.56 34.70 11.42
CA ASP A 115 11.99 35.97 10.97
C ASP A 115 10.47 35.99 11.19
N SER A 116 10.07 37.13 11.74
CA SER A 116 8.75 37.54 12.15
C SER A 116 7.77 37.71 10.99
N SER A 117 6.73 36.88 10.96
CA SER A 117 5.39 37.36 10.66
C SER A 117 4.38 36.45 11.32
N ALA A 118 3.55 37.05 12.18
CA ALA A 118 2.49 36.39 12.91
C ALA A 118 1.45 35.83 11.93
N THR A 119 1.61 34.56 11.58
CA THR A 119 0.50 33.68 11.27
C THR A 119 0.91 32.36 11.90
N TYR A 120 0.31 32.02 13.04
CA TYR A 120 0.53 30.72 13.68
C TYR A 120 0.41 29.64 12.60
N PRO A 121 1.51 29.00 12.16
CA PRO A 121 1.37 27.81 11.36
C PRO A 121 0.80 26.81 12.36
N ARG A 122 -0.45 26.39 12.15
CA ARG A 122 -0.96 25.14 12.74
C ARG A 122 0.18 24.15 12.61
N ALA A 123 0.76 23.75 13.74
CA ALA A 123 1.88 22.82 13.79
C ALA A 123 1.50 21.66 12.87
N ARG A 124 2.16 21.58 11.71
CA ARG A 124 1.89 20.50 10.77
C ARG A 124 2.43 19.27 11.49
N LEU A 125 1.52 18.51 12.09
CA LEU A 125 1.82 17.22 12.67
C LEU A 125 2.60 16.43 11.62
N ALA A 126 3.66 15.75 12.06
CA ALA A 126 4.44 14.87 11.19
C ALA A 126 3.47 13.97 10.40
N PRO A 127 3.74 13.70 9.11
CA PRO A 127 2.88 12.84 8.31
C PRO A 127 2.61 11.55 9.09
N ILE A 128 1.35 11.25 9.37
CA ILE A 128 1.01 10.05 10.13
C ILE A 128 1.43 8.87 9.27
N GLU A 129 2.45 8.15 9.71
CA GLU A 129 2.91 6.96 9.01
C GLU A 129 1.79 5.93 8.99
N LEU A 130 1.59 5.30 7.83
CA LEU A 130 0.60 4.24 7.74
C LEU A 130 1.01 3.09 8.68
N PRO A 131 0.05 2.54 9.45
CA PRO A 131 0.34 1.51 10.42
C PRO A 131 0.93 0.28 9.70
N LYS A 132 1.86 -0.43 10.33
CA LYS A 132 2.47 -1.65 9.78
C LYS A 132 1.89 -2.88 10.46
N PHE A 133 1.73 -3.96 9.70
CA PHE A 133 1.22 -5.22 10.23
C PHE A 133 1.94 -6.42 9.62
N ASN A 134 2.56 -7.22 10.49
CA ASN A 134 3.38 -8.38 10.10
C ASN A 134 2.62 -9.72 10.20
N GLY A 135 1.39 -9.72 10.71
CA GLY A 135 0.62 -10.92 11.02
C GLY A 135 0.51 -11.27 12.52
N ASN A 136 1.00 -10.42 13.43
CA ASN A 136 0.77 -10.59 14.87
C ASN A 136 -0.71 -10.35 15.21
N ILE A 137 -1.45 -11.41 15.50
CA ILE A 137 -2.90 -11.33 15.73
C ILE A 137 -3.29 -10.38 16.88
N GLN A 138 -2.41 -10.16 17.86
CA GLN A 138 -2.66 -9.24 18.97
C GLN A 138 -2.69 -7.77 18.52
N GLU A 139 -1.99 -7.44 17.44
CA GLU A 139 -1.88 -6.09 16.88
C GLU A 139 -2.93 -5.84 15.79
N TRP A 140 -3.69 -6.87 15.39
CA TRP A 140 -4.61 -6.80 14.26
C TRP A 140 -5.67 -5.71 14.41
N GLU A 141 -6.32 -5.63 15.57
CA GLU A 141 -7.40 -4.68 15.81
C GLU A 141 -6.89 -3.23 15.75
N ALA A 142 -5.82 -2.93 16.50
CA ALA A 142 -5.19 -1.61 16.48
C ALA A 142 -4.71 -1.21 15.07
N PHE A 143 -4.14 -2.16 14.33
CA PHE A 143 -3.78 -1.96 12.93
C PHE A 143 -4.99 -1.66 12.06
N PHE A 144 -6.02 -2.51 12.12
CA PHE A 144 -7.17 -2.44 11.22
C PHE A 144 -8.01 -1.20 11.49
N ASP A 145 -8.20 -0.80 12.74
CA ASP A 145 -8.90 0.44 13.10
C ASP A 145 -8.17 1.67 12.55
N SER A 146 -6.84 1.70 12.71
CA SER A 146 -6.00 2.79 12.17
C SER A 146 -6.03 2.80 10.65
N PHE A 147 -5.84 1.64 10.01
CA PHE A 147 -5.90 1.50 8.55
C PHE A 147 -7.29 1.87 8.01
N LYS A 148 -8.34 1.57 8.77
CA LYS A 148 -9.72 1.82 8.37
C LYS A 148 -9.97 3.31 8.21
N VAL A 149 -9.63 4.09 9.23
CA VAL A 149 -9.78 5.56 9.22
C VAL A 149 -8.87 6.19 8.16
N MET A 150 -7.64 5.71 8.03
CA MET A 150 -6.65 6.35 7.14
C MET A 150 -6.82 6.00 5.66
N VAL A 151 -7.38 4.83 5.33
CA VAL A 151 -7.41 4.31 3.95
C VAL A 151 -8.75 3.67 3.59
N HIS A 152 -9.27 2.74 4.41
CA HIS A 152 -10.45 1.95 4.03
C HIS A 152 -11.71 2.79 3.83
N ASP A 153 -11.95 3.74 4.74
CA ASP A 153 -13.15 4.59 4.76
C ASP A 153 -12.97 5.86 3.91
N GLN A 154 -11.76 6.11 3.39
CA GLN A 154 -11.50 7.25 2.51
C GLN A 154 -12.05 7.01 1.09
N ASP A 155 -12.37 8.08 0.36
CA ASP A 155 -12.94 7.99 -0.99
C ASP A 155 -11.86 7.78 -2.07
N TYR A 156 -11.15 6.65 -1.97
CA TYR A 156 -10.16 6.20 -2.95
C TYR A 156 -10.67 5.02 -3.77
N PRO A 157 -10.24 4.89 -5.05
CA PRO A 157 -10.54 3.70 -5.84
C PRO A 157 -10.05 2.42 -5.14
N PRO A 158 -10.78 1.30 -5.20
CA PRO A 158 -10.41 0.09 -4.47
C PRO A 158 -8.99 -0.44 -4.79
N ALA A 159 -8.52 -0.33 -6.02
CA ALA A 159 -7.14 -0.67 -6.39
C ALA A 159 -6.12 0.22 -5.66
N HIS A 160 -6.40 1.51 -5.46
CA HIS A 160 -5.54 2.40 -4.68
C HIS A 160 -5.51 1.98 -3.21
N LYS A 161 -6.68 1.69 -2.62
CA LYS A 161 -6.77 1.13 -1.26
C LYS A 161 -6.03 -0.20 -1.14
N PHE A 162 -6.08 -1.03 -2.16
CA PHE A 162 -5.37 -2.31 -2.18
C PHE A 162 -3.85 -2.12 -2.25
N HIS A 163 -3.39 -1.15 -3.05
CA HIS A 163 -1.97 -0.77 -3.06
C HIS A 163 -1.49 -0.34 -1.68
N TYR A 164 -2.25 0.53 -1.01
CA TYR A 164 -1.94 0.94 0.36
C TYR A 164 -1.94 -0.23 1.33
N LEU A 165 -2.98 -1.07 1.31
CA LEU A 165 -3.07 -2.27 2.14
C LEU A 165 -1.81 -3.11 1.99
N ARG A 166 -1.41 -3.45 0.76
CA ARG A 166 -0.22 -4.30 0.53
C ARG A 166 1.06 -3.66 1.05
N SER A 167 1.19 -2.33 0.98
CA SER A 167 2.37 -1.62 1.50
C SER A 167 2.48 -1.55 3.02
N THR A 168 1.35 -1.68 3.72
CA THR A 168 1.29 -1.72 5.18
C THR A 168 1.55 -3.11 5.74
N LEU A 169 1.50 -4.14 4.90
CA LEU A 169 1.66 -5.52 5.31
C LEU A 169 3.11 -5.98 5.14
N SER A 170 3.55 -6.83 6.06
CA SER A 170 4.82 -7.55 5.98
C SER A 170 4.64 -8.99 6.49
N GLY A 171 5.68 -9.81 6.33
CA GLY A 171 5.68 -11.19 6.83
C GLY A 171 4.46 -12.00 6.36
N GLN A 172 3.86 -12.74 7.29
CA GLN A 172 2.77 -13.67 7.00
C GLN A 172 1.52 -12.98 6.49
N ALA A 173 1.27 -11.74 6.92
CA ALA A 173 0.09 -11.00 6.46
C ALA A 173 0.21 -10.58 4.99
N LEU A 174 1.42 -10.19 4.56
CA LEU A 174 1.68 -9.89 3.15
C LEU A 174 1.55 -11.15 2.28
N ASP A 175 2.08 -12.28 2.73
CA ASP A 175 2.05 -13.54 1.98
C ASP A 175 0.62 -14.02 1.66
N LEU A 176 -0.37 -13.67 2.50
CA LEU A 176 -1.79 -14.00 2.26
C LEU A 176 -2.40 -13.24 1.08
N VAL A 177 -1.97 -12.01 0.84
CA VAL A 177 -2.55 -11.12 -0.18
C VAL A 177 -1.66 -10.96 -1.40
N LYS A 178 -0.36 -11.25 -1.28
CA LYS A 178 0.64 -11.16 -2.37
C LYS A 178 0.23 -11.90 -3.66
N PRO A 179 -0.43 -13.08 -3.63
CA PRO A 179 -0.84 -13.78 -4.85
C PRO A 179 -1.99 -13.10 -5.60
N LEU A 180 -2.70 -12.16 -4.97
CA LEU A 180 -3.86 -11.50 -5.56
C LEU A 180 -3.41 -10.35 -6.49
N PRO A 181 -3.87 -10.31 -7.75
CA PRO A 181 -3.61 -9.18 -8.64
C PRO A 181 -4.19 -7.89 -8.08
N MET A 182 -3.45 -6.78 -8.21
CA MET A 182 -3.84 -5.47 -7.70
C MET A 182 -4.94 -4.82 -8.55
N THR A 183 -6.19 -5.27 -8.35
CA THR A 183 -7.37 -4.82 -9.10
C THR A 183 -8.47 -4.40 -8.15
N ASP A 184 -9.42 -3.59 -8.64
CA ASP A 184 -10.54 -3.14 -7.83
C ASP A 184 -11.36 -4.32 -7.25
N ALA A 185 -11.58 -5.35 -8.07
CA ALA A 185 -12.33 -6.55 -7.69
C ALA A 185 -11.65 -7.35 -6.57
N ASN A 186 -10.31 -7.33 -6.50
CA ASN A 186 -9.55 -8.13 -5.55
C ASN A 186 -9.32 -7.45 -4.21
N TYR A 187 -9.58 -6.14 -4.09
CA TYR A 187 -9.43 -5.42 -2.82
C TYR A 187 -10.32 -6.02 -1.72
N GLY A 188 -11.61 -6.22 -2.01
CA GLY A 188 -12.55 -6.80 -1.06
C GLY A 188 -12.13 -8.19 -0.60
N LEU A 189 -11.66 -9.02 -1.55
CA LEU A 189 -11.15 -10.36 -1.24
C LEU A 189 -9.90 -10.32 -0.36
N ALA A 190 -8.99 -9.37 -0.57
CA ALA A 190 -7.80 -9.21 0.25
C ALA A 190 -8.14 -8.85 1.69
N ILE A 191 -9.06 -7.90 1.90
CA ILE A 191 -9.54 -7.52 3.23
C ILE A 191 -10.22 -8.71 3.92
N GLN A 192 -11.10 -9.41 3.21
CA GLN A 192 -11.79 -10.58 3.75
C GLN A 192 -10.82 -11.67 4.21
N LYS A 193 -9.77 -11.96 3.43
CA LYS A 193 -8.74 -12.95 3.80
C LYS A 193 -7.99 -12.57 5.07
N LEU A 194 -7.65 -11.28 5.23
CA LEU A 194 -6.96 -10.80 6.43
C LEU A 194 -7.88 -10.86 7.65
N GLN A 195 -9.13 -10.40 7.53
CA GLN A 195 -10.12 -10.52 8.59
C GLN A 195 -10.35 -11.97 8.99
N GLN A 196 -10.56 -12.88 8.03
CA GLN A 196 -10.77 -14.30 8.35
C GLN A 196 -9.59 -14.92 9.13
N ARG A 197 -8.36 -14.47 8.85
CA ARG A 197 -7.16 -15.03 9.50
C ARG A 197 -6.88 -14.40 10.85
N TYR A 198 -7.08 -13.09 10.98
CA TYR A 198 -6.58 -12.28 12.10
C TYR A 198 -7.68 -11.62 12.93
N ASP A 199 -8.87 -11.40 12.36
CA ASP A 199 -10.07 -10.94 13.10
C ASP A 199 -10.76 -12.11 13.81
N ASN A 200 -10.00 -12.80 14.67
CA ASN A 200 -10.53 -13.87 15.50
C ASN A 200 -10.68 -13.40 16.95
N LYS A 201 -11.73 -12.59 17.18
CA LYS A 201 -12.14 -12.12 18.51
C LYS A 201 -12.26 -13.27 19.52
N GLY A 202 -12.67 -14.47 19.07
CA GLY A 202 -12.78 -15.66 19.91
C GLY A 202 -11.45 -16.18 20.43
N LEU A 203 -10.39 -16.17 19.63
CA LEU A 203 -9.06 -16.62 20.05
C LEU A 203 -8.42 -15.63 21.05
N VAL A 204 -8.64 -14.33 20.86
CA VAL A 204 -8.17 -13.28 21.78
C VAL A 204 -8.88 -13.42 23.14
N ILE A 205 -10.21 -13.59 23.15
CA ILE A 205 -10.99 -13.87 24.36
C ILE A 205 -10.49 -15.14 25.04
N GLN A 206 -10.31 -16.25 24.30
CA GLN A 206 -9.77 -17.50 24.85
C GLN A 206 -8.36 -17.34 25.43
N THR A 207 -7.54 -16.47 24.85
CA THR A 207 -6.18 -16.20 25.34
C THR A 207 -6.22 -15.48 26.68
N HIS A 208 -7.07 -14.46 26.83
CA HIS A 208 -7.27 -13.77 28.10
C HIS A 208 -7.89 -14.68 29.16
N ILE A 209 -8.90 -15.47 28.80
CA ILE A 209 -9.48 -16.48 29.72
C ILE A 209 -8.40 -17.47 30.15
N ARG A 210 -7.59 -17.99 29.23
CA ARG A 210 -6.50 -18.92 29.56
C ARG A 210 -5.43 -18.27 30.43
N ALA A 211 -5.09 -17.00 30.20
CA ALA A 211 -4.13 -16.26 31.03
C ALA A 211 -4.66 -16.09 32.46
N ILE A 212 -5.95 -15.81 32.64
CA ILE A 212 -6.60 -15.78 33.96
C ILE A 212 -6.53 -17.17 34.61
N MET A 213 -6.93 -18.23 33.90
CA MET A 213 -6.95 -19.61 34.40
C MET A 213 -5.56 -20.15 34.76
N ASN A 214 -4.52 -19.71 34.03
CA ASN A 214 -3.13 -20.12 34.23
C ASN A 214 -2.35 -19.11 35.09
N SER A 215 -3.03 -18.23 35.83
CA SER A 215 -2.35 -17.27 36.69
C SER A 215 -1.42 -17.98 37.68
N PRO A 216 -0.22 -17.42 37.95
CA PRO A 216 0.78 -18.07 38.80
C PRO A 216 0.21 -18.34 40.19
N ARG A 217 0.38 -19.59 40.67
CA ARG A 217 0.00 -19.96 42.03
C ARG A 217 0.87 -19.19 43.02
N ILE A 218 0.22 -18.46 43.92
CA ILE A 218 0.90 -17.76 45.01
C ILE A 218 1.59 -18.81 45.89
N GLN A 219 2.91 -18.71 46.02
CA GLN A 219 3.71 -19.62 46.84
C GLN A 219 3.92 -19.06 48.25
N SER A 220 3.86 -17.74 48.42
CA SER A 220 3.91 -17.05 49.70
C SER A 220 2.77 -16.04 49.84
N ALA A 221 2.06 -16.01 50.96
CA ALA A 221 0.98 -15.05 51.19
C ALA A 221 1.51 -13.63 51.51
N SER A 222 2.48 -13.14 50.74
CA SER A 222 2.99 -11.78 50.87
C SER A 222 2.09 -10.78 50.14
N ALA A 223 1.97 -9.57 50.68
CA ALA A 223 1.17 -8.50 50.07
C ALA A 223 1.62 -8.18 48.63
N GLN A 224 2.92 -8.36 48.34
CA GLN A 224 3.48 -8.12 47.02
C GLN A 224 3.05 -9.16 45.98
N GLU A 225 2.98 -10.44 46.35
CA GLU A 225 2.50 -11.50 45.44
C GLU A 225 0.99 -11.39 45.19
N LEU A 226 0.21 -11.03 46.22
CA LEU A 226 -1.22 -10.76 46.09
C LEU A 226 -1.52 -9.56 45.18
N SER A 227 -0.76 -8.46 45.33
CA SER A 227 -0.90 -7.26 44.50
C SER A 227 -0.55 -7.52 43.03
N LYS A 228 0.49 -8.34 42.76
CA LYS A 228 0.83 -8.79 41.40
C LYS A 228 -0.27 -9.63 40.77
N LEU A 229 -0.83 -10.58 41.51
CA LEU A 229 -1.95 -11.41 41.02
C LEU A 229 -3.19 -10.54 40.73
N GLN A 230 -3.53 -9.63 41.65
CA GLN A 230 -4.64 -8.69 41.47
C GLN A 230 -4.45 -7.86 40.20
N SER A 231 -3.26 -7.29 40.00
CA SER A 231 -2.93 -6.48 38.81
C SER A 231 -3.03 -7.30 37.52
N HIS A 232 -2.52 -8.53 37.53
CA HIS A 232 -2.58 -9.46 36.39
C HIS A 232 -4.03 -9.81 36.00
N ILE A 233 -4.86 -10.16 36.98
CA ILE A 233 -6.28 -10.50 36.73
C ILE A 233 -7.04 -9.25 36.25
N THR A 234 -6.82 -8.10 36.89
CA THR A 234 -7.54 -6.85 36.55
C THR A 234 -7.22 -6.38 35.14
N ALA A 235 -5.97 -6.50 34.69
CA ALA A 235 -5.56 -6.14 33.33
C ALA A 235 -6.28 -6.99 32.27
N HIS A 236 -6.42 -8.30 32.51
CA HIS A 236 -7.13 -9.20 31.59
C HIS A 236 -8.65 -9.03 31.64
N LEU A 237 -9.24 -8.73 32.80
CA LEU A 237 -10.65 -8.40 32.92
C LEU A 237 -10.99 -7.09 32.19
N ALA A 238 -10.18 -6.04 32.37
CA ALA A 238 -10.38 -4.77 31.66
C ALA A 238 -10.31 -4.95 30.13
N ALA A 239 -9.40 -5.78 29.64
CA ALA A 239 -9.28 -6.11 28.21
C ALA A 239 -10.48 -6.93 27.68
N LEU A 240 -11.16 -7.70 28.53
CA LEU A 240 -12.39 -8.41 28.19
C LEU A 240 -13.61 -7.47 28.22
N ASP A 241 -13.70 -6.58 29.21
CA ASP A 241 -14.80 -5.61 29.36
C ASP A 241 -14.82 -4.60 28.22
N SER A 242 -13.66 -4.06 27.82
CA SER A 242 -13.58 -3.13 26.69
C SER A 242 -14.06 -3.75 25.37
N ARG A 243 -13.98 -5.08 25.25
CA ARG A 243 -14.40 -5.86 24.06
C ARG A 243 -15.83 -6.40 24.17
N GLY A 244 -16.42 -6.41 25.36
CA GLY A 244 -17.79 -6.84 25.62
C GLY A 244 -18.83 -5.75 25.35
N ILE A 245 -18.47 -4.48 25.55
CA ILE A 245 -19.39 -3.34 25.40
C ILE A 245 -19.67 -3.00 23.92
N GLU A 246 -18.77 -3.35 22.98
CA GLU A 246 -18.99 -3.13 21.54
C GLU A 246 -20.04 -4.06 20.90
N ASN A 247 -20.46 -5.13 21.58
CA ASN A 247 -21.48 -6.08 21.06
C ASN A 247 -22.89 -5.83 21.58
N ALA A 248 -23.16 -4.67 22.18
CA ALA A 248 -24.45 -4.37 22.78
C ALA A 248 -25.03 -3.02 22.37
N TYR A 249 -25.00 -2.64 21.08
CA TYR A 249 -25.95 -1.68 20.47
C TYR A 249 -26.07 -1.91 18.96
#